data_AF-A0A3M6U5M9-F1
#
_entry.id   AF-A0A3M6U5M9-F1
#
_cell.length_a   1.000
_cell.length_b   1.000
_cell.length_c   1.000
_cell.angle_alpha   90.00
_cell.angle_beta   90.00
_cell.angle_gamma   90.00
#
_symmetry.space_group_name_H-M   'P 1'
#
loop_
_entity.id
_entity.type
_entity.pdbx_description
1 polymer ?
#
loop_
_entity_poly.entity_id
_entity_poly.type
_entity_poly.pdbx_seq_one_letter_code
_entity_poly.pdbx_strand_id
1 'polypeptide(L)'
;MLFISIVDLMLSLCIVHASKLPLVRNIMDTMQEATLAFKFSAKRLFVFKEQLGDNPVAREEMGRRSKLKVLCETRWASRADCQAVFFDAFKVIVDTLDQLSEEGDSKARAFYASILKWDCIITLSPDLELIQASEEAKTCFSVLNAERNDDAVWEALMEKAIEIASDYGIDPSSPRTAGRQQHHNNVPADTPSAYWKRAMYLPFLDHLVTEINEKLVVPQPGFEAQLLIPGK
;
A
#
# COMPACT_ATOMS: atom_id res chain seq x y z
N MET A 1 -17.86 7.65 2.15
CA MET A 1 -16.99 7.24 3.27
C MET A 1 -16.69 5.74 3.27
N LEU A 2 -17.64 4.84 2.93
CA LEU A 2 -17.38 3.41 2.75
C LEU A 2 -16.52 3.06 1.50
N PHE A 3 -16.63 3.83 0.42
CA PHE A 3 -15.91 3.57 -0.84
C PHE A 3 -14.40 3.86 -0.79
N ILE A 4 -13.97 4.85 0.01
CA ILE A 4 -12.54 5.15 0.21
C ILE A 4 -11.84 3.97 0.90
N SER A 5 -12.51 3.31 1.85
CA SER A 5 -11.96 2.18 2.59
C SER A 5 -11.72 0.92 1.73
N ILE A 6 -12.45 0.71 0.62
CA ILE A 6 -12.30 -0.49 -0.21
C ILE A 6 -11.15 -0.33 -1.20
N VAL A 7 -10.99 0.86 -1.80
CA VAL A 7 -9.84 1.18 -2.66
C VAL A 7 -8.55 1.14 -1.86
N ASP A 8 -8.56 1.73 -0.65
CA ASP A 8 -7.45 1.62 0.29
C ASP A 8 -7.16 0.14 0.64
N LEU A 9 -8.19 -0.68 0.87
CA LEU A 9 -8.04 -2.11 1.19
C LEU A 9 -7.49 -2.93 0.02
N MET A 10 -7.85 -2.62 -1.23
CA MET A 10 -7.32 -3.34 -2.40
C MET A 10 -5.88 -2.95 -2.73
N LEU A 11 -5.52 -1.67 -2.61
CA LEU A 11 -4.12 -1.23 -2.68
C LEU A 11 -3.30 -1.86 -1.54
N SER A 12 -3.88 -1.95 -0.34
CA SER A 12 -3.29 -2.71 0.77
C SER A 12 -3.06 -4.16 0.40
N LEU A 13 -4.02 -4.80 -0.28
CA LEU A 13 -3.97 -6.21 -0.61
C LEU A 13 -2.92 -6.52 -1.67
N CYS A 14 -2.77 -5.66 -2.68
CA CYS A 14 -1.72 -5.76 -3.70
C CYS A 14 -0.34 -5.66 -3.04
N ILE A 15 -0.09 -4.60 -2.27
CA ILE A 15 1.19 -4.39 -1.57
C ILE A 15 1.47 -5.52 -0.55
N VAL A 16 0.45 -6.00 0.16
CA VAL A 16 0.59 -7.18 1.04
C VAL A 16 0.93 -8.43 0.24
N HIS A 17 0.40 -8.58 -0.97
CA HIS A 17 0.73 -9.67 -1.87
C HIS A 17 2.16 -9.55 -2.43
N ALA A 18 2.60 -8.37 -2.85
CA ALA A 18 4.00 -8.07 -3.20
C ALA A 18 4.94 -8.43 -2.03
N SER A 19 4.53 -8.06 -0.81
CA SER A 19 5.24 -8.37 0.43
C SER A 19 5.27 -9.87 0.77
N LYS A 20 4.52 -10.73 0.06
CA LYS A 20 4.66 -12.19 0.18
C LYS A 20 5.89 -12.70 -0.57
N LEU A 21 6.49 -11.95 -1.48
CA LEU A 21 7.77 -12.31 -2.07
C LEU A 21 8.79 -12.49 -0.93
N PRO A 22 9.44 -13.67 -0.79
CA PRO A 22 10.34 -13.93 0.34
C PRO A 22 11.43 -12.88 0.48
N LEU A 23 11.95 -12.37 -0.65
CA LEU A 23 12.96 -11.31 -0.66
C LEU A 23 12.46 -10.01 -0.01
N VAL A 24 11.31 -9.49 -0.47
CA VAL A 24 10.70 -8.25 0.04
C VAL A 24 10.36 -8.39 1.52
N ARG A 25 9.78 -9.54 1.90
CA ARG A 25 9.45 -9.83 3.30
C ARG A 25 10.66 -9.80 4.22
N ASN A 26 11.73 -10.50 3.84
CA ASN A 26 12.96 -10.58 4.63
C ASN A 26 13.59 -9.19 4.83
N ILE A 27 13.52 -8.34 3.81
CA ILE A 27 14.05 -6.97 3.87
C ILE A 27 13.18 -6.10 4.79
N MET A 28 11.86 -6.21 4.70
CA MET A 28 10.92 -5.51 5.59
C MET A 28 11.09 -5.93 7.05
N ASP A 29 11.32 -7.22 7.31
CA ASP A 29 11.59 -7.74 8.65
C ASP A 29 12.93 -7.17 9.18
N THR A 30 13.97 -7.13 8.33
CA THR A 30 15.26 -6.52 8.68
C THR A 30 15.10 -5.03 9.03
N MET A 31 14.33 -4.28 8.23
CA MET A 31 14.03 -2.87 8.47
C MET A 31 13.30 -2.66 9.81
N GLN A 32 12.31 -3.52 10.10
CA GLN A 32 11.58 -3.48 11.36
C GLN A 32 12.50 -3.74 12.55
N GLU A 33 13.31 -4.80 12.50
CA GLU A 33 14.22 -5.15 13.57
C GLU A 33 15.26 -4.06 13.84
N ALA A 34 15.83 -3.48 12.78
CA ALA A 34 16.74 -2.34 12.89
C ALA A 34 16.04 -1.15 13.55
N THR A 35 14.83 -0.81 13.12
CA THR A 35 14.05 0.29 13.69
C THR A 35 13.74 0.05 15.18
N LEU A 36 13.39 -1.17 15.57
CA LEU A 36 13.18 -1.55 16.96
C LEU A 36 14.47 -1.48 17.78
N ALA A 37 15.61 -1.84 17.17
CA ALA A 37 16.92 -1.75 17.80
C ALA A 37 17.31 -0.31 18.17
N PHE A 38 16.91 0.69 17.37
CA PHE A 38 17.02 2.11 17.70
C PHE A 38 16.00 2.54 18.76
N LYS A 39 14.74 2.12 18.63
CA LYS A 39 13.67 2.51 19.55
C LYS A 39 13.92 2.04 20.99
N PHE A 40 14.44 0.83 21.16
CA PHE A 40 14.61 0.21 22.48
C PHE A 40 16.00 0.43 23.11
N SER A 41 16.95 1.04 22.39
CA SER A 41 18.27 1.37 22.94
C SER A 41 18.45 2.88 23.04
N ALA A 42 18.46 3.39 24.27
CA ALA A 42 18.70 4.81 24.53
C ALA A 42 20.05 5.28 23.96
N LYS A 43 21.09 4.43 24.03
CA LYS A 43 22.41 4.71 23.44
C LYS A 43 22.31 4.87 21.92
N ARG A 44 21.71 3.91 21.22
CA ARG A 44 21.61 3.96 19.75
C ARG A 44 20.76 5.13 19.28
N LEU A 45 19.66 5.42 19.99
CA LEU A 45 18.81 6.56 19.67
C LEU A 45 19.50 7.90 19.93
N PHE A 46 20.37 7.98 20.93
CA PHE A 46 21.16 9.17 21.20
C PHE A 46 22.13 9.45 20.04
N VAL A 47 22.96 8.46 19.69
CA VAL A 47 23.92 8.59 18.56
C VAL A 47 23.19 8.89 17.25
N PHE A 48 22.05 8.25 17.00
CA PHE A 48 21.22 8.53 15.81
C PHE A 48 20.80 10.01 15.73
N LYS A 49 20.45 10.63 16.86
CA LYS A 49 20.05 12.04 16.88
C LYS A 49 21.22 12.99 16.69
N GLU A 50 22.40 12.63 17.17
CA GLU A 50 23.63 13.40 16.90
C GLU A 50 23.94 13.36 15.41
N GLN A 51 24.00 12.16 14.83
CA GLN A 51 24.23 11.96 13.39
C GLN A 51 23.16 12.64 12.51
N LEU A 52 21.89 12.67 12.96
CA LEU A 52 20.82 13.41 12.27
C LEU A 52 20.98 14.94 12.37
N GLY A 53 21.56 15.44 13.46
CA GLY A 53 21.86 16.86 13.63
C GLY A 53 23.02 17.32 12.74
N ASP A 54 24.00 16.45 12.53
CA ASP A 54 25.20 16.72 11.73
C ASP A 54 24.98 16.55 10.22
N ASN A 55 23.85 15.96 9.81
CA ASN A 55 23.50 15.74 8.41
C ASN A 55 22.33 16.66 7.97
N PRO A 56 22.61 17.85 7.38
CA PRO A 56 21.58 18.80 7.02
C PRO A 56 20.62 18.30 5.93
N VAL A 57 21.10 17.46 5.00
CA VAL A 57 20.29 16.88 3.91
C VAL A 57 19.27 15.91 4.49
N ALA A 58 19.74 14.91 5.25
CA ALA A 58 18.84 13.96 5.90
C ALA A 58 17.90 14.65 6.90
N ARG A 59 18.33 15.77 7.51
CA ARG A 59 17.49 16.57 8.39
C ARG A 59 16.36 17.28 7.64
N GLU A 60 16.65 17.81 6.46
CA GLU A 60 15.65 18.40 5.57
C GLU A 60 14.63 17.35 5.11
N GLU A 61 15.10 16.20 4.62
CA GLU A 61 14.26 15.09 4.19
C GLU A 61 13.37 14.57 5.33
N MET A 62 13.95 14.34 6.51
CA MET A 62 13.20 13.92 7.70
C MET A 62 12.25 15.01 8.24
N GLY A 63 12.46 16.28 7.90
CA GLY A 63 11.65 17.41 8.33
C GLY A 63 11.50 17.47 9.87
N ARG A 64 10.25 17.44 10.36
CA ARG A 64 9.96 17.46 11.82
C ARG A 64 10.29 16.14 12.53
N ARG A 65 10.54 15.06 11.78
CA ARG A 65 10.79 13.73 12.34
C ARG A 65 12.18 13.70 12.97
N SER A 66 12.31 13.00 14.09
CA SER A 66 13.59 12.84 14.83
C SER A 66 13.81 11.41 15.33
N LYS A 67 12.94 10.49 14.88
CA LYS A 67 12.93 9.08 15.23
C LYS A 67 12.40 8.30 14.03
N LEU A 68 12.86 7.06 13.90
CA LEU A 68 12.32 6.11 12.94
C LEU A 68 10.89 5.70 13.33
N LYS A 69 10.09 5.36 12.32
CA LYS A 69 8.70 4.91 12.48
C LYS A 69 8.70 3.37 12.52
N VAL A 70 8.11 2.81 13.59
CA VAL A 70 7.97 1.35 13.73
C VAL A 70 6.80 0.89 12.87
N LEU A 71 6.99 -0.20 12.12
CA LEU A 71 5.91 -0.81 11.35
C LEU A 71 4.81 -1.28 12.29
N CYS A 72 3.58 -0.89 11.97
CA CYS A 72 2.38 -1.48 12.54
C CYS A 72 1.94 -2.61 11.62
N GLU A 73 1.99 -3.85 12.10
CA GLU A 73 1.64 -5.05 11.30
C GLU A 73 0.25 -4.97 10.67
N THR A 74 -0.69 -4.26 11.32
CA THR A 74 -2.11 -4.19 10.95
C THR A 74 -2.52 -2.95 10.13
N ARG A 75 -1.61 -2.01 9.81
CA ARG A 75 -1.97 -0.79 9.04
C ARG A 75 -0.96 -0.50 7.92
N TRP A 76 -1.38 -0.73 6.68
CA TRP A 76 -0.56 -0.66 5.47
C TRP A 76 0.01 0.73 5.14
N ALA A 77 -0.74 1.82 5.35
CA ALA A 77 -0.21 3.18 5.16
C ALA A 77 0.99 3.44 6.10
N SER A 78 1.07 2.71 7.22
CA SER A 78 2.26 2.73 8.06
C SER A 78 3.47 2.12 7.37
N ARG A 79 3.35 1.19 6.42
CA ARG A 79 4.49 0.50 5.79
C ARG A 79 5.26 1.39 4.83
N ALA A 80 4.57 1.92 3.82
CA ALA A 80 5.15 2.89 2.88
C ALA A 80 5.70 4.12 3.62
N ASP A 81 4.96 4.65 4.61
CA ASP A 81 5.46 5.73 5.45
C ASP A 81 6.71 5.33 6.27
N CYS A 82 6.75 4.11 6.84
CA CYS A 82 7.91 3.65 7.60
C CYS A 82 9.12 3.48 6.70
N GLN A 83 8.93 2.90 5.53
CA GLN A 83 9.97 2.73 4.53
C GLN A 83 10.49 4.07 4.03
N ALA A 84 9.60 5.00 3.68
CA ALA A 84 9.99 6.36 3.31
C ALA A 84 10.80 7.05 4.42
N VAL A 85 10.32 7.01 5.68
CA VAL A 85 11.07 7.55 6.83
C VAL A 85 12.42 6.85 7.02
N PHE A 86 12.49 5.54 6.80
CA PHE A 86 13.72 4.77 6.93
C PHE A 86 14.70 5.11 5.81
N PHE A 87 14.21 5.32 4.59
CA PHE A 87 14.99 5.71 3.42
C PHE A 87 15.50 7.15 3.54
N ASP A 88 14.65 8.11 3.94
CA ASP A 88 15.02 9.50 4.27
C ASP A 88 16.14 9.55 5.34
N ALA A 89 16.16 8.57 6.24
CA ALA A 89 17.17 8.46 7.31
C ALA A 89 18.32 7.50 6.96
N PHE A 90 18.37 6.91 5.76
CA PHE A 90 19.22 5.74 5.47
C PHE A 90 20.69 6.01 5.75
N LYS A 91 21.21 7.14 5.28
CA LYS A 91 22.59 7.55 5.53
C LYS A 91 22.88 7.69 7.03
N VAL A 92 22.00 8.37 7.77
CA VAL A 92 22.12 8.54 9.22
C VAL A 92 22.09 7.19 9.94
N ILE A 93 21.24 6.26 9.50
CA ILE A 93 21.18 4.89 10.04
C ILE A 93 22.50 4.18 9.82
N VAL A 94 23.04 4.19 8.61
CA VAL A 94 24.31 3.54 8.26
C VAL A 94 25.45 4.11 9.10
N ASP A 95 25.61 5.44 9.12
CA ASP A 95 26.68 6.12 9.88
C ASP A 95 26.57 5.82 11.38
N THR A 96 25.34 5.79 11.91
CA THR A 96 25.12 5.43 13.32
C THR A 96 25.48 3.97 13.60
N LEU A 97 25.07 3.03 12.73
CA LEU A 97 25.36 1.61 12.91
C LEU A 97 26.86 1.34 12.79
N ASP A 98 27.56 2.04 11.89
CA ASP A 98 29.00 1.93 11.69
C ASP A 98 29.75 2.32 12.98
N GLN A 99 29.49 3.54 13.49
CA GLN A 99 30.07 4.02 14.74
C GLN A 99 29.82 3.06 15.91
N LEU A 100 28.56 2.63 16.09
CA LEU A 100 28.22 1.69 17.16
C LEU A 100 28.91 0.35 16.99
N SER A 101 29.14 -0.09 15.74
CA SER A 101 29.86 -1.31 15.45
C SER A 101 31.33 -1.19 15.83
N GLU A 102 31.97 -0.04 15.61
CA GLU A 102 33.35 0.23 16.04
C GLU A 102 33.46 0.26 17.57
N GLU A 103 32.45 0.78 18.26
CA GLU A 103 32.32 0.78 19.71
C GLU A 103 31.98 -0.61 20.31
N GLY A 104 31.88 -1.65 19.48
CA GLY A 104 31.70 -3.04 19.92
C GLY A 104 30.26 -3.54 20.01
N ASP A 105 29.27 -2.79 19.52
CA ASP A 105 27.88 -3.24 19.45
C ASP A 105 27.70 -4.29 18.33
N SER A 106 27.71 -5.57 18.71
CA SER A 106 27.61 -6.69 17.78
C SER A 106 26.28 -6.73 17.01
N LYS A 107 25.18 -6.25 17.60
CA LYS A 107 23.89 -6.16 16.91
C LYS A 107 23.91 -5.04 15.88
N ALA A 108 24.51 -3.89 16.21
CA ALA A 108 24.68 -2.81 15.24
C ALA A 108 25.50 -3.27 14.03
N ARG A 109 26.58 -4.03 14.27
CA ARG A 109 27.39 -4.63 13.20
C ARG A 109 26.60 -5.58 12.29
N ALA A 110 25.73 -6.41 12.87
CA ALA A 110 24.89 -7.32 12.11
C ALA A 110 23.88 -6.56 11.22
N PHE A 111 23.24 -5.52 11.76
CA PHE A 111 22.32 -4.67 10.99
C PHE A 111 23.06 -3.90 9.89
N TYR A 112 24.23 -3.33 10.19
CA TYR A 112 25.07 -2.65 9.21
C TYR A 112 25.36 -3.54 7.99
N ALA A 113 25.83 -4.77 8.24
CA ALA A 113 26.13 -5.73 7.18
C ALA A 113 24.89 -6.20 6.40
N SER A 114 23.71 -6.22 7.02
CA SER A 114 22.47 -6.62 6.36
C SER A 114 21.87 -5.51 5.50
N ILE A 115 21.85 -4.28 6.02
CA ILE A 115 21.22 -3.11 5.37
C ILE A 115 22.04 -2.62 4.16
N LEU A 116 23.36 -2.79 4.18
CA LEU A 116 24.23 -2.40 3.07
C LEU A 116 24.24 -3.40 1.90
N LYS A 117 23.53 -4.53 1.99
CA LYS A 117 23.43 -5.44 0.86
C LYS A 117 22.64 -4.79 -0.27
N TRP A 118 23.06 -5.05 -1.51
CA TRP A 118 22.47 -4.43 -2.69
C TRP A 118 20.96 -4.71 -2.84
N ASP A 119 20.55 -5.94 -2.54
CA ASP A 119 19.14 -6.35 -2.52
C ASP A 119 18.32 -5.56 -1.50
N CYS A 120 18.89 -5.24 -0.34
CA CYS A 120 18.27 -4.37 0.66
C CYS A 120 18.09 -2.93 0.15
N ILE A 121 19.15 -2.33 -0.40
CA ILE A 121 19.13 -0.95 -0.90
C ILE A 121 18.11 -0.77 -2.02
N ILE A 122 18.11 -1.67 -3.00
CA ILE A 122 17.21 -1.55 -4.15
C ILE A 122 15.74 -1.75 -3.75
N THR A 123 15.48 -2.62 -2.77
CA THR A 123 14.12 -2.91 -2.28
C THR A 123 13.59 -1.78 -1.38
N LEU A 124 14.47 -1.12 -0.61
CA LEU A 124 14.11 0.03 0.22
C LEU A 124 13.84 1.30 -0.60
N SER A 125 14.28 1.35 -1.86
CA SER A 125 14.02 2.48 -2.74
C SER A 125 12.51 2.67 -2.95
N PRO A 126 11.95 3.85 -2.61
CA PRO A 126 10.52 4.11 -2.75
C PRO A 126 10.04 4.08 -4.21
N ASP A 127 10.94 4.36 -5.16
CA ASP A 127 10.63 4.39 -6.58
C ASP A 127 10.37 2.97 -7.13
N LEU A 128 11.06 1.96 -6.59
CA LEU A 128 10.84 0.56 -6.98
C LEU A 128 9.48 0.04 -6.48
N GLU A 129 9.03 0.47 -5.29
CA GLU A 129 7.72 0.10 -4.77
C GLU A 129 6.59 0.62 -5.66
N LEU A 130 6.70 1.85 -6.17
CA LEU A 130 5.68 2.44 -7.04
C LEU A 130 5.59 1.71 -8.39
N ILE A 131 6.72 1.29 -8.94
CA ILE A 131 6.75 0.50 -10.18
C ILE A 131 6.14 -0.88 -9.94
N GLN A 132 6.50 -1.56 -8.84
CA GLN A 132 5.90 -2.86 -8.50
C GLN A 132 4.40 -2.74 -8.23
N ALA A 133 3.98 -1.74 -7.47
CA ALA A 133 2.56 -1.45 -7.21
C ALA A 133 1.82 -1.12 -8.50
N SER A 134 2.45 -0.42 -9.44
CA SER A 134 1.88 -0.14 -10.77
C SER A 134 1.69 -1.42 -11.60
N GLU A 135 2.67 -2.31 -11.64
CA GLU A 135 2.58 -3.59 -12.35
C GLU A 135 1.50 -4.51 -11.76
N GLU A 136 1.40 -4.56 -10.43
CA GLU A 136 0.32 -5.29 -9.76
C GLU A 136 -1.05 -4.63 -10.02
N ALA A 137 -1.11 -3.30 -10.00
CA ALA A 137 -2.31 -2.54 -10.33
C ALA A 137 -2.79 -2.80 -11.77
N LYS A 138 -1.89 -2.99 -12.74
CA LYS A 138 -2.27 -3.43 -14.11
C LYS A 138 -2.93 -4.80 -14.10
N THR A 139 -2.41 -5.73 -13.31
CA THR A 139 -2.98 -7.07 -13.19
C THR A 139 -4.38 -6.97 -12.61
N CYS A 140 -4.57 -6.25 -11.50
CA CYS A 140 -5.89 -5.99 -10.92
C CYS A 140 -6.83 -5.27 -11.88
N PHE A 141 -6.35 -4.26 -12.61
CA PHE A 141 -7.11 -3.57 -13.64
C PHE A 141 -7.62 -4.54 -14.70
N SER A 142 -6.74 -5.43 -15.22
CA SER A 142 -7.11 -6.41 -16.23
C SER A 142 -8.16 -7.41 -15.74
N VAL A 143 -8.01 -7.90 -14.50
CA VAL A 143 -8.96 -8.84 -13.88
C VAL A 143 -10.30 -8.17 -13.63
N LEU A 144 -10.34 -7.00 -13.01
CA LEU A 144 -11.59 -6.28 -12.74
C LEU A 144 -12.33 -5.92 -14.02
N ASN A 145 -11.59 -5.56 -15.07
CA ASN A 145 -12.20 -5.25 -16.36
C ASN A 145 -12.70 -6.50 -17.09
N ALA A 146 -12.07 -7.66 -16.88
CA ALA A 146 -12.59 -8.94 -17.34
C ALA A 146 -13.86 -9.35 -16.57
N GLU A 147 -13.83 -9.29 -15.24
CA GLU A 147 -14.97 -9.60 -14.36
C GLU A 147 -16.17 -8.71 -14.63
N ARG A 148 -15.94 -7.42 -14.90
CA ARG A 148 -16.99 -6.47 -15.29
C ARG A 148 -17.82 -6.96 -16.49
N ASN A 149 -17.17 -7.66 -17.42
CA ASN A 149 -17.78 -8.19 -18.64
C ASN A 149 -18.17 -9.67 -18.52
N ASP A 150 -17.96 -10.29 -17.36
CA ASP A 150 -18.32 -11.67 -17.09
C ASP A 150 -19.57 -11.73 -16.20
N ASP A 151 -20.70 -12.04 -16.84
CA ASP A 151 -21.97 -12.15 -16.13
C ASP A 151 -21.94 -13.26 -15.06
N ALA A 152 -21.13 -14.31 -15.22
CA ALA A 152 -21.06 -15.41 -14.24
C ALA A 152 -20.51 -14.94 -12.90
N VAL A 153 -19.59 -13.97 -12.89
CA VAL A 153 -19.04 -13.38 -11.67
C VAL A 153 -20.13 -12.66 -10.88
N TRP A 154 -20.96 -11.87 -11.58
CA TRP A 154 -22.10 -11.21 -10.95
C TRP A 154 -23.13 -12.21 -10.41
N GLU A 155 -23.48 -13.23 -11.19
CA GLU A 155 -24.47 -14.22 -10.75
C GLU A 155 -23.98 -14.98 -9.50
N ALA A 156 -22.71 -15.36 -9.43
CA ALA A 156 -22.14 -16.01 -8.24
C ALA A 156 -22.15 -15.09 -7.00
N LEU A 157 -21.87 -13.79 -7.17
CA LEU A 157 -21.97 -12.81 -6.08
C LEU A 157 -23.40 -12.64 -5.59
N MET A 158 -24.36 -12.60 -6.53
CA MET A 158 -25.77 -12.50 -6.22
C MET A 158 -26.29 -13.75 -5.50
N GLU A 159 -25.92 -14.95 -5.95
CA GLU A 159 -26.26 -16.22 -5.30
C GLU A 159 -25.80 -16.25 -3.85
N LYS A 160 -24.55 -15.86 -3.59
CA LYS A 160 -24.00 -15.77 -2.24
C LYS A 160 -24.74 -14.74 -1.37
N ALA A 161 -25.14 -13.60 -1.95
CA ALA A 161 -25.92 -12.60 -1.24
C ALA A 161 -27.32 -13.13 -0.88
N ILE A 162 -27.95 -13.90 -1.77
CA ILE A 162 -29.24 -14.56 -1.53
C ILE A 162 -29.10 -15.60 -0.42
N GLU A 163 -28.05 -16.42 -0.44
CA GLU A 163 -27.77 -17.42 0.60
C GLU A 163 -27.68 -16.76 1.98
N ILE A 164 -26.84 -15.73 2.12
CA ILE A 164 -26.69 -14.97 3.38
C ILE A 164 -28.02 -14.34 3.80
N ALA A 165 -28.77 -13.74 2.86
CA ALA A 165 -30.05 -13.10 3.16
C ALA A 165 -31.11 -14.11 3.64
N SER A 166 -31.07 -15.34 3.10
CA SER A 166 -32.00 -16.40 3.44
C SER A 166 -31.88 -16.85 4.89
N ASP A 167 -30.67 -16.84 5.46
CA ASP A 167 -30.41 -17.14 6.88
C ASP A 167 -31.18 -16.20 7.83
N TYR A 168 -31.53 -15.01 7.35
CA TYR A 168 -32.26 -13.99 8.10
C TYR A 168 -33.71 -13.80 7.61
N GLY A 169 -34.17 -14.64 6.66
CA GLY A 169 -35.51 -14.51 6.07
C GLY A 169 -35.71 -13.22 5.27
N ILE A 170 -34.65 -12.70 4.65
CA ILE A 170 -34.69 -11.49 3.82
C ILE A 170 -34.82 -11.88 2.35
N ASP A 171 -35.92 -11.47 1.72
CA ASP A 171 -36.14 -11.69 0.29
C ASP A 171 -35.40 -10.66 -0.58
N PRO A 172 -34.84 -11.08 -1.74
CA PRO A 172 -34.26 -10.15 -2.70
C PRO A 172 -35.28 -9.14 -3.18
N SER A 173 -34.96 -7.85 -3.04
CA SER A 173 -35.85 -6.76 -3.46
C SER A 173 -35.06 -5.59 -4.06
N SER A 174 -35.74 -4.78 -4.86
CA SER A 174 -35.22 -3.52 -5.42
C SER A 174 -36.10 -2.34 -4.96
N PRO A 175 -35.52 -1.13 -4.85
CA PRO A 175 -36.28 0.08 -4.56
C PRO A 175 -37.43 0.32 -5.54
N ARG A 176 -38.51 0.95 -5.08
CA ARG A 176 -39.65 1.30 -5.93
C ARG A 176 -39.22 2.34 -6.97
N THR A 177 -39.58 2.11 -8.23
CA THR A 177 -39.43 3.10 -9.30
C THR A 177 -40.47 4.20 -9.11
N ALA A 178 -40.04 5.47 -9.13
CA ALA A 178 -40.95 6.60 -9.02
C ALA A 178 -41.43 7.01 -10.43
N GLY A 179 -42.74 7.23 -10.61
CA GLY A 179 -43.31 7.60 -11.91
C GLY A 179 -42.90 8.99 -12.42
N ARG A 180 -42.39 9.87 -11.55
CA ARG A 180 -41.85 11.18 -11.91
C ARG A 180 -40.67 11.48 -11.00
N GLN A 181 -39.46 11.61 -11.55
CA GLN A 181 -38.27 12.03 -10.81
C GLN A 181 -37.77 13.38 -11.34
N GLN A 182 -37.31 14.24 -10.42
CA GLN A 182 -36.76 15.57 -10.75
C GLN A 182 -35.24 15.60 -10.84
N HIS A 183 -34.53 14.62 -10.24
CA HIS A 183 -33.08 14.71 -10.03
C HIS A 183 -32.27 13.47 -10.42
N HIS A 184 -32.86 12.27 -10.50
CA HIS A 184 -32.16 11.06 -10.95
C HIS A 184 -33.05 10.25 -11.88
N ASN A 185 -32.47 9.46 -12.78
CA ASN A 185 -33.23 8.53 -13.61
C ASN A 185 -33.47 7.23 -12.84
N ASN A 186 -34.65 6.62 -13.02
CA ASN A 186 -34.87 5.25 -12.58
C ASN A 186 -33.92 4.32 -13.33
N VAL A 187 -33.32 3.37 -12.61
CA VAL A 187 -32.55 2.30 -13.23
C VAL A 187 -33.54 1.28 -13.79
N PRO A 188 -33.60 1.07 -15.12
CA PRO A 188 -34.48 0.06 -15.70
C PRO A 188 -33.99 -1.32 -15.27
N ALA A 189 -34.86 -2.14 -14.70
CA ALA A 189 -34.54 -3.51 -14.32
C ALA A 189 -35.83 -4.31 -14.09
N ASP A 190 -35.86 -5.54 -14.58
CA ASP A 190 -37.00 -6.44 -14.46
C ASP A 190 -36.92 -7.34 -13.22
N THR A 191 -35.72 -7.45 -12.63
CA THR A 191 -35.45 -8.26 -11.44
C THR A 191 -34.59 -7.49 -10.44
N PRO A 192 -34.66 -7.84 -9.13
CA PRO A 192 -33.75 -7.28 -8.12
C PRO A 192 -32.27 -7.47 -8.49
N SER A 193 -31.89 -8.64 -9.04
CA SER A 193 -30.51 -8.90 -9.51
C SER A 193 -30.11 -7.89 -10.59
N ALA A 194 -30.91 -7.73 -11.65
CA ALA A 194 -30.63 -6.78 -12.72
C ALA A 194 -30.55 -5.33 -12.23
N TYR A 195 -31.37 -4.98 -11.24
CA TYR A 195 -31.34 -3.66 -10.62
C TYR A 195 -29.99 -3.43 -9.92
N TRP A 196 -29.60 -4.31 -9.00
CA TRP A 196 -28.37 -4.14 -8.23
C TRP A 196 -27.12 -4.24 -9.10
N LYS A 197 -27.15 -5.05 -10.17
CA LYS A 197 -26.08 -5.08 -11.17
C LYS A 197 -25.85 -3.71 -11.79
N ARG A 198 -26.92 -3.06 -12.25
CA ARG A 198 -26.87 -1.77 -12.98
C ARG A 198 -26.70 -0.56 -12.05
N ALA A 199 -27.33 -0.60 -10.89
CA ALA A 199 -27.36 0.52 -9.94
C ALA A 199 -26.11 0.57 -9.04
N MET A 200 -25.46 -0.57 -8.80
CA MET A 200 -24.38 -0.69 -7.81
C MET A 200 -23.13 -1.35 -8.40
N TYR A 201 -23.23 -2.58 -8.90
CA TYR A 201 -22.04 -3.37 -9.30
C TYR A 201 -21.25 -2.72 -10.44
N LEU A 202 -21.92 -2.41 -11.57
CA LEU A 202 -21.25 -1.82 -12.72
C LEU A 202 -20.68 -0.42 -12.42
N PRO A 203 -21.43 0.54 -11.83
CA PRO A 203 -20.88 1.84 -11.47
C PRO A 203 -19.71 1.75 -10.48
N PHE A 204 -19.77 0.81 -9.54
CA PHE A 204 -18.68 0.58 -8.59
C PHE A 204 -17.41 0.08 -9.29
N LEU A 205 -17.53 -0.95 -10.13
CA LEU A 205 -16.39 -1.47 -10.89
C LEU A 205 -15.82 -0.42 -11.84
N ASP A 206 -16.68 0.32 -12.55
CA ASP A 206 -16.26 1.39 -13.46
C ASP A 206 -15.43 2.45 -12.72
N HIS A 207 -15.90 2.88 -11.56
CA HIS A 207 -15.18 3.85 -10.74
C HIS A 207 -13.87 3.26 -10.19
N LEU A 208 -13.88 2.02 -9.69
CA LEU A 208 -12.70 1.35 -9.16
C LEU A 208 -11.61 1.18 -10.23
N VAL A 209 -11.99 0.72 -11.43
CA VAL A 209 -11.10 0.56 -12.58
C VAL A 209 -10.51 1.90 -13.00
N THR A 210 -11.32 2.97 -13.01
CA THR A 210 -10.87 4.34 -13.31
C THR A 210 -9.82 4.81 -12.31
N GLU A 211 -10.10 4.67 -11.00
CA GLU A 211 -9.18 5.10 -9.94
C GLU A 211 -7.84 4.35 -9.98
N ILE A 212 -7.86 3.02 -10.20
CA ILE A 212 -6.65 2.21 -10.34
C ILE A 212 -5.84 2.68 -11.56
N ASN A 213 -6.52 2.91 -12.68
CA ASN A 213 -5.87 3.31 -13.92
C ASN A 213 -5.20 4.68 -13.79
N GLU A 214 -5.94 5.69 -13.30
CA GLU A 214 -5.45 7.07 -13.22
C GLU A 214 -4.32 7.25 -12.19
N LYS A 215 -4.36 6.50 -11.09
CA LYS A 215 -3.40 6.68 -9.98
C LYS A 215 -2.16 5.80 -10.07
N LEU A 216 -2.26 4.63 -10.69
CA LEU A 216 -1.20 3.63 -10.64
C LEU A 216 -0.74 3.16 -12.02
N VAL A 217 -1.64 3.04 -13.01
CA VAL A 217 -1.27 2.54 -14.35
C VAL A 217 -0.74 3.66 -15.24
N VAL A 218 -1.51 4.74 -15.41
CA VAL A 218 -1.14 5.88 -16.25
C VAL A 218 0.14 6.57 -15.79
N PRO A 219 0.40 6.78 -14.49
CA PRO A 219 1.60 7.48 -14.02
C PRO A 219 2.89 6.65 -14.09
N GLN A 220 2.83 5.36 -14.45
CA GLN A 220 3.99 4.47 -14.42
C GLN A 220 5.22 4.97 -15.16
N PRO A 221 5.12 5.54 -16.39
CA PRO A 221 6.32 6.07 -17.06
C PRO A 221 6.98 7.18 -16.24
N GLY A 222 6.21 7.90 -15.42
CA GLY A 222 6.73 8.88 -14.46
C GLY A 222 7.47 8.23 -13.29
N PHE A 223 7.00 7.09 -12.78
CA PHE A 223 7.70 6.30 -11.76
C PHE A 223 9.03 5.74 -12.32
N GLU A 224 9.02 5.21 -13.54
CA GLU A 224 10.22 4.72 -14.21
C GLU A 224 11.22 5.84 -14.51
N ALA A 225 10.74 7.02 -14.88
CA ALA A 225 11.60 8.18 -15.14
C ALA A 225 12.30 8.70 -13.87
N GLN A 226 11.73 8.50 -12.67
CA GLN A 226 12.37 8.87 -11.40
C GLN A 226 13.65 8.05 -11.16
N LEU A 227 13.69 6.78 -11.58
CA LEU A 227 14.90 5.95 -11.52
C LEU A 227 16.03 6.42 -12.44
N LEU A 228 15.73 7.23 -13.46
CA LEU A 228 16.70 7.74 -14.42
C LEU A 228 17.35 9.06 -13.98
N ILE A 229 16.85 9.69 -12.91
CA ILE A 229 17.45 10.91 -12.36
C ILE A 229 18.59 10.49 -11.43
N PRO A 230 19.87 10.77 -11.77
CA PRO A 230 20.98 10.47 -10.88
C PRO A 230 20.86 11.37 -9.65
N GLY A 231 20.57 10.78 -8.48
CA GLY A 231 20.65 11.36 -7.13
C GLY A 231 20.10 12.77 -6.96
N LYS A 232 18.91 12.91 -6.34
CA LYS A 232 18.66 14.10 -5.52
C LYS A 232 19.56 14.08 -4.29
#